data_AF-A0A2M8EDQ1-F1
#
_entry.id   AF-A0A2M8EDQ1-F1
#
_cell.length_a   1.000
_cell.length_b   1.000
_cell.length_c   1.000
_cell.angle_alpha   90.00
_cell.angle_beta   90.00
_cell.angle_gamma   90.00
#
_symmetry.space_group_name_H-M   'P 1'
#
loop_
_entity.id
_entity.type
_entity.pdbx_description
1 polymer ?
#
loop_
_entity_poly.entity_id
_entity_poly.type
_entity_poly.pdbx_seq_one_letter_code
_entity_poly.pdbx_strand_id
1 'polypeptide(L)' 'QIFWTTLEDHTVGFRESPAFAQWRAIVGPFFASAPVVQHFDLLAKSPTPKR' A
#
# COMPACT_ATOMS: atom_id res chain seq x y z
N GLN A 1 -1.16 6.74 -4.18
CA GLN A 1 -1.92 5.49 -4.11
C GLN A 1 -0.99 4.35 -4.47
N ILE A 2 -1.12 3.20 -3.82
CA ILE A 2 -0.31 2.01 -4.12
C ILE A 2 -1.23 1.08 -4.91
N PHE A 3 -0.74 0.56 -6.03
CA PHE A 3 -1.47 -0.38 -6.87
C PHE A 3 -0.86 -1.77 -6.68
N TRP A 4 -1.71 -2.73 -6.35
CA TRP A 4 -1.35 -4.14 -6.20
C TRP A 4 -1.99 -4.93 -7.34
N THR A 5 -1.37 -6.04 -7.73
CA THR A 5 -1.94 -6.95 -8.73
C THR A 5 -3.13 -7.71 -8.14
N THR A 6 -3.01 -8.16 -6.89
CA THR A 6 -4.07 -8.82 -6.10
C THR A 6 -4.19 -8.22 -4.71
N LEU A 7 -5.29 -8.53 -4.00
CA LEU A 7 -5.44 -8.13 -2.60
C LEU A 7 -4.39 -8.84 -1.73
N GLU A 8 -4.11 -10.10 -2.03
CA GLU A 8 -3.19 -10.99 -1.33
C GLU A 8 -1.74 -10.51 -1.42
N ASP A 9 -1.33 -9.90 -2.54
CA ASP A 9 0.01 -9.30 -2.66
C ASP A 9 0.26 -8.25 -1.57
N HIS A 10 -0.78 -7.52 -1.17
CA HIS A 10 -0.70 -6.61 -0.03
C HIS A 10 -0.89 -7.34 1.31
N THR A 11 -2.01 -8.03 1.49
CA THR A 11 -2.45 -8.49 2.83
C THR A 11 -1.70 -9.72 3.32
N VAL A 12 -1.11 -10.49 2.41
CA VAL A 12 -0.30 -11.68 2.72
C VAL A 12 1.14 -11.40 2.30
N GLY A 13 1.37 -11.19 1.00
CA GLY A 13 2.70 -11.07 0.41
C GLY A 13 3.55 -9.98 1.07
N PHE A 14 3.02 -8.76 1.20
CA PHE A 14 3.74 -7.68 1.88
C PHE A 14 3.59 -7.74 3.39
N ARG A 15 2.35 -7.76 3.91
CA ARG A 15 2.07 -7.61 5.36
C ARG A 15 2.67 -8.70 6.23
N GLU A 16 2.82 -9.92 5.73
CA GLU A 16 3.42 -11.03 6.48
C GLU A 16 4.91 -11.22 6.19
N SER A 17 5.47 -10.45 5.24
CA SER A 17 6.91 -10.52 4.93
C SER A 17 7.78 -9.75 5.93
N PRO A 18 9.09 -10.05 5.97
CA PRO A 18 10.05 -9.24 6.71
C PRO A 18 10.10 -7.77 6.25
N ALA A 19 9.71 -7.47 5.00
CA ALA A 19 9.71 -6.11 4.48
C ALA A 19 8.70 -5.21 5.18
N PHE A 20 7.56 -5.74 5.66
CA PHE A 20 6.60 -4.96 6.43
C PHE A 20 7.18 -4.48 7.76
N ALA A 21 7.92 -5.34 8.47
CA ALA A 21 8.58 -4.97 9.73
C ALA A 21 9.64 -3.86 9.50
N GLN A 22 10.43 -3.98 8.43
CA GLN A 22 11.42 -2.95 8.06
C GLN A 22 10.74 -1.62 7.72
N TRP A 23 9.67 -1.66 6.92
CA TRP A 23 8.87 -0.48 6.59
C TRP A 23 8.30 0.17 7.86
N ARG A 24 7.70 -0.61 8.77
CA ARG A 24 7.18 -0.11 10.05
C ARG A 24 8.25 0.51 10.93
N ALA A 25 9.47 -0.02 10.94
CA ALA A 25 10.56 0.56 11.71
C ALA A 25 10.95 1.97 11.20
N ILE A 26 10.91 2.18 9.89
CA ILE A 26 11.25 3.47 9.26
C ILE A 26 10.15 4.51 9.48
N VAL A 27 8.89 4.15 9.18
CA VAL A 27 7.80 5.15 9.16
C VAL A 27 7.00 5.20 10.47
N GLY A 28 7.08 4.17 11.30
CA GLY A 28 6.25 4.00 12.50
C GLY A 28 6.33 5.14 13.51
N PRO A 29 7.50 5.69 13.83
CA PRO A 29 7.62 6.81 14.76
C PRO A 29 6.87 8.08 14.33
N PHE A 30 6.51 8.20 13.05
CA PHE A 30 5.83 9.38 12.50
C PHE A 30 4.31 9.25 12.47
N PHE A 31 3.75 8.10 12.89
CA PHE A 31 2.31 7.90 12.93
C PHE A 31 1.73 8.30 14.28
N ALA A 32 0.77 9.23 14.28
CA ALA A 32 0.01 9.60 15.49
C ALA A 32 -0.89 8.45 16.00
N SER A 33 -1.33 7.57 15.10
CA SER A 33 -2.10 6.35 15.39
C SER A 33 -1.91 5.34 14.25
N ALA A 34 -2.41 4.11 14.41
CA ALA A 34 -2.44 3.16 13.29
C ALA A 34 -3.20 3.76 12.10
N PRO A 35 -2.67 3.67 10.86
CA PRO A 35 -3.34 4.19 9.69
C PRO A 35 -4.55 3.33 9.32
N VAL A 36 -5.64 3.97 8.92
CA VAL A 36 -6.79 3.30 8.31
C VAL A 36 -6.43 2.98 6.86
N VAL A 37 -6.65 1.73 6.44
CA VAL A 37 -6.33 1.26 5.09
C VAL A 37 -7.58 0.68 4.46
N GLN A 38 -7.87 1.10 3.23
CA GLN A 38 -8.98 0.59 2.41
C GLN A 38 -8.44 0.11 1.06
N HIS A 39 -9.12 -0.88 0.49
CA HIS A 39 -8.84 -1.46 -0.81
C HIS A 39 -9.99 -1.18 -1.76
N PHE A 40 -9.66 -0.86 -3.01
CA PHE A 40 -10.62 -0.54 -4.05
C PHE A 40 -10.20 -1.18 -5.36
N ASP A 41 -11.17 -1.62 -6.14
CA ASP A 41 -10.95 -2.01 -7.53
C ASP A 41 -10.80 -0.76 -8.41
N LEU A 42 -9.80 -0.79 -9.29
CA LEU A 42 -9.55 0.31 -10.22
C LEU A 42 -10.51 0.21 -11.41
N LEU A 43 -11.51 1.08 -11.46
CA LEU A 43 -12.46 1.14 -12.59
C LEU A 43 -11.84 1.75 -13.86
N ALA A 44 -11.09 2.83 -13.71
CA ALA A 44 -10.39 3.49 -14.81
C ALA A 44 -9.20 4.30 -14.29
N LYS A 45 -8.11 4.33 -15.06
CA LYS A 45 -6.97 5.22 -14.81
C LYS A 45 -7.08 6.43 -15.72
N SER A 46 -6.88 7.62 -15.17
CA SER A 46 -6.80 8.84 -15.99
C SER A 46 -5.70 8.69 -17.06
N PRO A 47 -5.94 9.19 -18.29
CA PRO A 47 -4.91 9.19 -19.33
C PRO A 47 -3.69 9.97 -18.87
N THR A 48 -2.49 9.46 -19.17
CA THR A 48 -1.28 10.24 -18.98
C THR A 48 -1.33 11.45 -19.92
N PRO A 49 -1.12 12.69 -19.42
CA PRO A 49 -1.08 13.86 -20.29
C PRO A 49 0.00 13.67 -21.35
N LYS A 50 -0.34 13.88 -22.63
CA LYS A 50 0.67 14.05 -23.67
C LYS A 50 1.30 15.43 -23.46
N ARG A 51 2.62 15.45 -23.29
CA ARG A 51 3.40 16.70 -23.27
C ARG A 51 3.34 17.37 -24.64
#